data_AF-A0A3C0DT01-F1
#
_entry.id   AF-A0A3C0DT01-F1
#
_cell.length_a   1.000
_cell.length_b   1.000
_cell.length_c   1.000
_cell.angle_alpha   90.00
_cell.angle_beta   90.00
_cell.angle_gamma   90.00
#
_symmetry.space_group_name_H-M   'P 1'
#
loop_
_entity.id
_entity.type
_entity.pdbx_description
1 polymer ?
#
loop_
_entity_poly.entity_id
_entity_poly.type
_entity_poly.pdbx_seq_one_letter_code
_entity_poly.pdbx_strand_id
1 'polypeptide(L)'
;STGRIGVHLPMANVRSGIAKVTTKLKPTRAAAMLAAEAIMTSDTQSKEVAVEFKLGGKTARLGGLAKGAGMIQPGMSPTGTRPISEPQGLHATMLAYLTTDAAIDA
;
A
#
# COMPACT_ATOMS: atom_id res chain seq x y z
N SER A 1 -7.97 -1.22 -3.34
CA SER A 1 -9.04 -0.52 -2.60
C SER A 1 -9.26 -1.18 -1.25
N THR A 2 -9.76 -0.46 -0.26
CA THR A 2 -10.12 -0.98 1.07
C THR A 2 -11.31 -0.19 1.61
N GLY A 3 -12.16 -0.79 2.45
CA GLY A 3 -13.37 -0.16 2.96
C GLY A 3 -14.59 -1.08 2.90
N ARG A 4 -15.78 -0.50 2.78
CA ARG A 4 -17.06 -1.24 2.76
C ARG A 4 -17.15 -2.17 1.55
N ILE A 5 -17.57 -3.41 1.79
CA ILE A 5 -17.83 -4.42 0.76
C ILE A 5 -19.23 -4.18 0.15
N GLY A 6 -19.38 -4.42 -1.15
CA GLY A 6 -20.68 -4.35 -1.84
C GLY A 6 -21.15 -2.94 -2.18
N VAL A 7 -20.31 -1.92 -1.97
CA VAL A 7 -20.65 -0.52 -2.25
C VAL A 7 -19.89 -0.04 -3.49
N HIS A 8 -20.62 0.54 -4.45
CA HIS A 8 -20.00 1.17 -5.61
C HIS A 8 -19.15 2.38 -5.23
N LEU A 9 -18.01 2.55 -5.90
CA LEU A 9 -17.17 3.72 -5.74
C LEU A 9 -17.89 4.97 -6.27
N PRO A 10 -17.80 6.13 -5.58
CA PRO A 10 -18.31 7.40 -6.09
C PRO A 10 -17.40 7.91 -7.22
N MET A 11 -17.60 7.42 -8.43
CA MET A 11 -16.64 7.56 -9.54
C MET A 11 -16.34 9.01 -9.94
N ALA A 12 -17.29 9.93 -9.79
CA ALA A 12 -17.04 11.35 -10.02
C ALA A 12 -15.95 11.90 -9.08
N ASN A 13 -16.03 11.55 -7.79
CA ASN A 13 -15.05 11.94 -6.77
C ASN A 13 -13.70 11.27 -7.04
N VAL A 14 -13.69 9.98 -7.40
CA VAL A 14 -12.45 9.25 -7.72
C VAL A 14 -11.73 9.90 -8.90
N ARG A 15 -12.42 10.17 -10.00
CA ARG A 15 -11.82 10.80 -11.19
C ARG A 15 -11.28 12.20 -10.87
N SER A 16 -12.06 13.02 -10.17
CA SER A 16 -11.62 14.35 -9.74
C SER A 16 -10.41 14.28 -8.80
N GLY A 17 -10.41 13.34 -7.85
CA GLY A 17 -9.33 13.12 -6.91
C GLY A 17 -8.02 12.70 -7.58
N ILE A 18 -8.09 11.79 -8.56
CA ILE A 18 -6.92 11.38 -9.36
C ILE A 18 -6.32 12.58 -10.08
N ALA A 19 -7.13 13.40 -10.77
CA ALA A 19 -6.63 14.59 -11.45
C ALA A 19 -6.00 15.62 -10.50
N LYS A 20 -6.49 15.71 -9.26
CA LYS A 20 -5.96 16.64 -8.24
C LYS A 20 -4.70 16.16 -7.56
N VAL A 21 -4.50 14.84 -7.40
CA VAL A 21 -3.34 14.30 -6.67
C VAL A 21 -2.08 14.25 -7.53
N THR A 22 -2.21 14.13 -8.85
CA THR A 22 -1.07 14.12 -9.79
C THR A 22 -0.23 15.38 -9.70
N THR A 23 -0.85 16.54 -9.44
CA THR A 23 -0.14 17.82 -9.26
C THR A 23 0.53 17.96 -7.89
N LYS A 24 0.29 17.03 -6.96
CA LYS A 24 0.79 17.05 -5.59
C LYS A 24 1.90 16.03 -5.31
N LEU A 25 2.27 15.22 -6.30
CA LEU A 25 3.32 14.20 -6.15
C LEU A 25 4.66 14.88 -5.86
N LYS A 26 5.31 14.47 -4.76
CA LYS A 26 6.61 14.98 -4.34
C LYS A 26 7.43 13.85 -3.70
N PRO A 27 8.76 13.79 -3.94
CA PRO A 27 9.64 12.82 -3.29
C PRO A 27 10.04 13.30 -1.89
N THR A 28 9.07 13.56 -1.02
CA THR A 28 9.32 14.06 0.34
C THR A 28 8.60 13.22 1.39
N ARG A 29 9.16 13.19 2.62
CA ARG A 29 8.53 12.50 3.75
C ARG A 29 7.10 12.98 4.02
N ALA A 30 6.86 14.30 3.93
CA ALA A 30 5.53 14.86 4.12
C ALA A 30 4.51 14.33 3.09
N ALA A 31 4.90 14.16 1.82
CA ALA A 31 4.03 13.57 0.81
C ALA A 31 3.79 12.07 1.04
N ALA A 32 4.80 11.34 1.52
CA ALA A 32 4.65 9.93 1.91
C ALA A 32 3.67 9.75 3.09
N MET A 33 3.74 10.62 4.10
CA MET A 33 2.80 10.60 5.24
C MET A 33 1.35 10.81 4.79
N LEU A 34 1.11 11.73 3.84
CA LEU A 34 -0.23 11.91 3.26
C LEU A 34 -0.73 10.66 2.53
N ALA A 35 0.16 9.92 1.87
CA ALA A 35 -0.20 8.66 1.21
C ALA A 35 -0.51 7.55 2.24
N ALA A 36 0.27 7.46 3.31
CA ALA A 36 0.04 6.51 4.40
C ALA A 36 -1.30 6.78 5.13
N GLU A 37 -1.63 8.05 5.36
CA GLU A 37 -2.92 8.45 5.91
C GLU A 37 -4.08 8.13 4.95
N ALA A 38 -3.92 8.42 3.66
CA ALA A 38 -4.97 8.25 2.66
C ALA A 38 -5.45 6.80 2.46
N ILE A 39 -4.64 5.80 2.87
CA ILE A 39 -5.03 4.38 2.77
C ILE A 39 -5.70 3.82 4.04
N MET A 40 -5.72 4.58 5.14
CA MET A 40 -6.29 4.15 6.42
C MET A 40 -7.81 3.94 6.34
N THR A 41 -8.34 3.03 7.17
CA THR A 41 -9.80 2.95 7.42
C THR A 41 -10.13 3.04 8.90
N SER A 42 -10.06 1.91 9.62
CA SER A 42 -10.27 1.82 11.07
C SER A 42 -8.95 1.87 11.84
N ASP A 43 -7.86 2.17 11.13
CA ASP A 43 -6.54 2.40 11.68
C ASP A 43 -6.57 3.62 12.61
N THR A 44 -5.98 3.51 13.80
CA THR A 44 -5.87 4.63 14.75
C THR A 44 -4.62 5.49 14.54
N GLN A 45 -3.64 4.97 13.79
CA GLN A 45 -2.34 5.59 13.50
C GLN A 45 -1.86 5.14 12.11
N SER A 46 -1.05 5.96 11.42
CA SER A 46 -0.38 5.56 10.18
C SER A 46 0.75 4.56 10.47
N LYS A 47 1.11 3.72 9.48
CA LYS A 47 2.21 2.75 9.58
C LYS A 47 3.16 2.94 8.42
N GLU A 48 4.37 3.37 8.72
CA GLU A 48 5.40 3.74 7.76
C GLU A 48 6.76 3.25 8.26
N VAL A 49 7.64 2.88 7.33
CA VAL A 49 9.04 2.53 7.61
C VAL A 49 9.91 2.96 6.43
N ALA A 50 11.13 3.38 6.69
CA ALA A 50 12.13 3.61 5.65
C ALA A 50 13.49 3.13 6.15
N VAL A 51 14.23 2.45 5.29
CA VAL A 51 15.58 1.95 5.57
C VAL A 51 16.54 2.32 4.44
N GLU A 52 17.80 2.55 4.79
CA GLU A 52 18.90 2.72 3.84
C GLU A 52 19.89 1.57 4.01
N PHE A 53 20.39 1.02 2.90
CA PHE A 53 21.37 -0.06 2.91
C PHE A 53 22.31 0.03 1.71
N LYS A 54 23.42 -0.73 1.75
CA LYS A 54 24.35 -0.82 0.63
C LYS A 54 23.93 -1.92 -0.34
N LEU A 55 23.81 -1.58 -1.62
CA LEU A 55 23.50 -2.49 -2.72
C LEU A 55 24.43 -2.17 -3.89
N GLY A 56 25.28 -3.12 -4.28
CA GLY A 56 26.26 -2.92 -5.37
C GLY A 56 27.20 -1.73 -5.14
N GLY A 57 27.62 -1.48 -3.89
CA GLY A 57 28.47 -0.34 -3.51
C GLY A 57 27.76 1.02 -3.44
N LYS A 58 26.50 1.12 -3.88
CA LYS A 58 25.67 2.34 -3.80
C LYS A 58 24.74 2.27 -2.58
N THR A 59 24.34 3.42 -2.06
CA THR A 59 23.27 3.48 -1.06
C THR A 59 21.92 3.35 -1.77
N ALA A 60 21.12 2.37 -1.39
CA ALA A 60 19.74 2.20 -1.83
C ALA A 60 18.78 2.48 -0.66
N ARG A 61 17.56 2.92 -1.00
CA ARG A 61 16.49 3.25 -0.06
C ARG A 61 15.30 2.35 -0.32
N LEU A 62 14.72 1.82 0.76
CA LEU A 62 13.45 1.11 0.72
C LEU A 62 12.47 1.81 1.66
N GLY A 63 11.41 2.36 1.08
CA GLY A 63 10.27 2.90 1.80
C GLY A 63 9.13 1.88 1.84
N GLY A 64 8.40 1.86 2.94
CA GLY A 64 7.22 1.01 3.12
C GLY A 64 6.11 1.76 3.84
N LEU A 65 4.88 1.53 3.41
CA LEU A 65 3.68 1.95 4.15
C LEU A 65 2.63 0.84 4.10
N ALA A 66 1.82 0.75 5.16
CA ALA A 66 0.80 -0.27 5.27
C ALA A 66 -0.44 0.23 6.02
N LYS A 67 -1.56 -0.48 5.82
CA LYS A 67 -2.79 -0.28 6.59
C LYS A 67 -3.42 -1.62 6.95
N GLY A 68 -4.20 -1.59 8.03
CA GLY A 68 -4.91 -2.75 8.54
C GLY A 68 -5.01 -2.70 10.05
N ALA A 69 -6.24 -2.65 10.56
CA ALA A 69 -6.54 -2.68 12.00
C ALA A 69 -7.67 -3.65 12.38
N GLY A 70 -8.29 -4.29 11.39
CA GLY A 70 -9.37 -5.25 11.54
C GLY A 70 -9.58 -5.99 10.22
N MET A 71 -10.19 -7.17 10.26
CA MET A 71 -10.23 -8.09 9.11
C MET A 71 -8.83 -8.30 8.50
N ILE A 72 -7.87 -8.74 9.33
CA ILE A 72 -6.48 -8.96 8.93
C ILE A 72 -6.17 -10.46 8.98
N GLN A 73 -6.19 -11.09 7.82
CA GLN A 73 -5.75 -12.46 7.60
C GLN A 73 -5.31 -12.58 6.14
N PRO A 74 -4.14 -12.03 5.79
CA PRO A 74 -3.64 -12.07 4.41
C PRO A 74 -3.32 -13.51 4.03
N GLY A 75 -4.01 -14.05 3.04
CA GLY A 75 -3.46 -15.12 2.21
C GLY A 75 -2.83 -14.43 1.01
N MET A 76 -1.50 -14.41 0.90
CA MET A 76 -0.79 -13.87 -0.28
C MET A 76 -0.15 -15.03 -1.03
N SER A 77 -0.11 -14.96 -2.35
CA SER A 77 0.55 -15.95 -3.19
C SER A 77 1.70 -15.31 -3.97
N PRO A 78 2.91 -15.90 -3.94
CA PRO A 78 4.04 -15.41 -4.72
C PRO A 78 3.79 -15.37 -6.24
N THR A 79 2.90 -16.23 -6.75
CA THR A 79 2.65 -16.39 -8.19
C THR A 79 1.30 -15.83 -8.62
N GLY A 80 0.54 -15.22 -7.71
CA GLY A 80 -0.80 -14.70 -7.99
C GLY A 80 -1.87 -15.79 -8.23
N THR A 81 -1.50 -17.08 -8.25
CA THR A 81 -2.49 -18.16 -8.06
C THR A 81 -3.15 -17.92 -6.72
N ARG A 82 -4.49 -17.90 -6.67
CA ARG A 82 -5.20 -17.60 -5.42
C ARG A 82 -4.58 -18.39 -4.27
N PRO A 83 -4.17 -17.73 -3.18
CA PRO A 83 -3.60 -18.45 -2.06
C PRO A 83 -4.65 -19.43 -1.55
N ILE A 84 -4.18 -20.65 -1.40
CA ILE A 84 -4.83 -21.70 -0.66
C ILE A 84 -4.83 -21.22 0.80
N SER A 85 -5.88 -20.54 1.25
CA SER A 85 -6.31 -20.82 2.62
C SER A 85 -6.72 -22.29 2.61
N GLU A 86 -5.81 -23.18 2.99
CA GLU A 86 -6.11 -24.62 3.06
C GLU A 86 -7.33 -24.86 3.96
N PRO A 87 -8.12 -25.89 3.65
CA PRO A 87 -9.23 -25.78 2.71
C PRO A 87 -10.35 -24.90 3.29
N GLN A 88 -10.90 -23.97 2.49
CA GLN A 88 -12.12 -23.18 2.78
C GLN A 88 -12.00 -22.03 3.80
N GLY A 89 -10.80 -21.53 4.12
CA GLY A 89 -10.67 -20.38 5.02
C GLY A 89 -11.07 -19.04 4.37
N LEU A 90 -11.79 -18.20 5.11
CA LEU A 90 -11.97 -16.78 4.77
C LEU A 90 -10.61 -16.07 4.74
N HIS A 91 -10.40 -15.15 3.79
CA HIS A 91 -9.22 -14.28 3.75
C HIS A 91 -9.65 -12.83 3.94
N ALA A 92 -8.75 -12.01 4.45
CA ALA A 92 -9.08 -10.65 4.82
C ALA A 92 -7.97 -9.66 4.44
N THR A 93 -8.33 -8.43 4.11
CA THR A 93 -7.49 -7.50 3.36
C THR A 93 -6.54 -6.68 4.24
N MET A 94 -5.25 -6.79 3.97
CA MET A 94 -4.21 -5.81 4.32
C MET A 94 -3.74 -5.12 3.04
N LEU A 95 -3.38 -3.83 3.10
CA LEU A 95 -2.62 -3.20 2.01
C LEU A 95 -1.23 -2.87 2.52
N ALA A 96 -0.23 -3.17 1.70
CA ALA A 96 1.16 -2.80 1.92
C ALA A 96 1.76 -2.34 0.58
N TYR A 97 2.57 -1.30 0.62
CA TYR A 97 3.25 -0.73 -0.53
C TYR A 97 4.72 -0.56 -0.21
N LEU A 98 5.58 -0.94 -1.15
CA LEU A 98 7.02 -0.76 -1.09
C LEU A 98 7.48 0.13 -2.24
N THR A 99 8.40 1.05 -1.96
CA THR A 99 9.02 1.92 -2.96
C THR A 99 10.54 1.88 -2.78
N THR A 100 11.27 1.92 -3.89
CA THR A 100 12.73 1.91 -3.84
C THR A 100 13.33 2.70 -4.99
N ASP A 101 14.52 3.24 -4.77
CA ASP A 101 15.39 3.80 -5.82
C ASP A 101 16.38 2.75 -6.37
N ALA A 102 16.33 1.51 -5.89
CA ALA A 102 17.12 0.42 -6.41
C ALA A 102 16.70 0.06 -7.84
N ALA A 103 17.68 -0.11 -8.73
CA ALA A 103 17.44 -0.68 -10.04
C ALA A 103 17.06 -2.16 -9.88
N ILE A 104 15.95 -2.55 -10.50
CA ILE A 104 15.50 -3.94 -10.60
C ILE A 104 15.46 -4.32 -12.07
N ASP A 105 15.90 -5.55 -12.37
CA ASP A 105 15.72 -6.10 -13.71
C ASP A 105 14.21 -6.30 -13.95
N ALA A 106 13.76 -5.92 -15.15
CA ALA A 106 12.35 -5.96 -15.54
C ALA A 106 11.90 -7.36 -15.99
#